data_AF-A0A919CW04-F1
#
_entry.id   AF-A0A919CW04-F1
#
_cell.length_a   1.000
_cell.length_b   1.000
_cell.length_c   1.000
_cell.angle_alpha   90.00
_cell.angle_beta   90.00
_cell.angle_gamma   90.00
#
_symmetry.space_group_name_H-M   'P 1'
#
loop_
_entity.id
_entity.type
_entity.pdbx_description
1 polymer ?
#
loop_
_entity_poly.entity_id
_entity_poly.type
_entity_poly.pdbx_seq_one_letter_code
_entity_poly.pdbx_strand_id
1 'polypeptide(L)'
;MNAWLIGALALLAGAFAPAALLTARGEPTDRLIGLEIGGVVVVLFLLLLIQGLGQPSYLIVPLVTVLVSFAGTLVFTRLLAPTADER
;
A
#
# COMPACT_ATOMS: atom_id res chain seq x y z
N MET A 1 23.61 7.06 8.56
CA MET A 1 22.22 7.06 8.05
C MET A 1 22.22 7.76 6.70
N ASN A 2 21.78 7.12 5.62
CA ASN A 2 21.70 7.78 4.30
C ASN A 2 20.35 8.51 4.16
N ALA A 3 20.27 9.50 3.26
CA ALA A 3 19.05 10.30 3.07
C ALA A 3 17.84 9.43 2.67
N TRP A 4 18.08 8.37 1.91
CA TRP A 4 17.07 7.40 1.46
C TRP A 4 16.41 6.64 2.62
N LEU A 5 17.20 6.16 3.60
CA LEU A 5 16.68 5.46 4.78
C LEU A 5 15.93 6.41 5.72
N ILE A 6 16.36 7.67 5.82
CA ILE A 6 15.60 8.70 6.56
C ILE A 6 14.25 8.92 5.87
N GLY A 7 14.25 9.04 4.54
CA GLY A 7 13.02 9.13 3.74
C GLY A 7 12.10 7.92 3.94
N ALA A 8 12.65 6.71 3.92
CA ALA A 8 11.89 5.48 4.15
C ALA A 8 11.25 5.47 5.55
N LEU A 9 11.98 5.89 6.57
CA LEU A 9 11.49 5.95 7.94
C LEU A 9 10.41 7.03 8.13
N ALA A 10 10.59 8.18 7.48
CA ALA A 10 9.58 9.24 7.44
C ALA A 10 8.30 8.77 6.73
N LEU A 11 8.42 8.00 5.65
CA LEU A 11 7.30 7.44 4.91
C LEU A 11 6.53 6.40 5.74
N LEU A 12 7.25 5.57 6.48
CA LEU A 12 6.66 4.58 7.39
C LEU A 12 5.91 5.27 8.56
N ALA A 13 6.54 6.26 9.19
CA ALA A 13 5.93 6.96 10.33
C ALA A 13 4.79 7.90 9.89
N GLY A 14 4.95 8.61 8.77
CA GLY A 14 4.04 9.67 8.34
C GLY A 14 2.88 9.20 7.48
N ALA A 15 3.08 8.21 6.60
CA ALA A 15 2.06 7.77 5.65
C ALA A 15 1.55 6.35 5.93
N PHE A 16 2.44 5.42 6.31
CA PHE A 16 2.02 4.03 6.54
C PHE A 16 1.18 3.89 7.82
N ALA A 17 1.56 4.57 8.91
CA ALA A 17 0.79 4.54 10.16
C ALA A 17 -0.68 5.01 10.01
N PRO A 18 -0.99 6.17 9.40
CA PRO A 18 -2.38 6.56 9.20
C PRO A 18 -3.11 5.65 8.21
N ALA A 19 -2.46 5.17 7.15
CA ALA A 19 -3.06 4.22 6.22
C ALA A 19 -3.45 2.91 6.91
N ALA A 20 -2.58 2.38 7.78
CA ALA A 20 -2.85 1.19 8.59
C ALA A 20 -4.02 1.41 9.56
N LEU A 21 -4.11 2.60 10.18
CA LEU A 21 -5.24 2.96 11.04
C LEU A 21 -6.56 3.02 10.29
N LEU A 22 -6.58 3.61 9.08
CA LEU A 22 -7.76 3.64 8.20
C LEU A 22 -8.16 2.23 7.76
N THR A 23 -7.19 1.38 7.45
CA THR A 23 -7.46 -0.01 7.05
C THR A 23 -8.10 -0.82 8.18
N ALA A 24 -7.78 -0.49 9.44
CA ALA A 24 -8.27 -1.22 10.61
C ALA A 24 -9.64 -0.72 11.13
N ARG A 25 -10.12 0.44 10.71
CA ARG A 25 -11.31 1.11 11.28
C ARG A 25 -12.29 1.55 10.19
N GLY A 26 -13.53 1.85 10.57
CA GLY A 26 -14.54 2.38 9.65
C GLY A 26 -15.30 1.33 8.85
N GLU A 27 -16.05 1.82 7.87
CA GLU A 27 -16.89 1.03 6.96
C GLU A 27 -16.03 0.20 5.99
N PRO A 28 -16.57 -0.88 5.40
CA PRO A 28 -15.80 -1.74 4.49
C PRO A 28 -15.14 -0.99 3.33
N THR A 29 -15.80 0.04 2.80
CA THR A 29 -15.27 0.90 1.74
C THR A 29 -14.09 1.75 2.21
N ASP A 30 -14.17 2.33 3.41
CA ASP A 30 -13.08 3.13 4.00
C ASP A 30 -11.83 2.29 4.22
N ARG A 31 -12.02 1.04 4.67
CA ARG A 31 -10.91 0.10 4.86
C ARG A 31 -10.21 -0.24 3.56
N LEU A 32 -10.96 -0.35 2.46
CA LEU A 32 -10.39 -0.59 1.13
C LEU A 32 -9.57 0.62 0.64
N ILE A 33 -10.06 1.85 0.88
CA ILE A 33 -9.30 3.08 0.58
C ILE A 33 -8.00 3.11 1.39
N GLY A 34 -8.07 2.79 2.69
CA GLY A 34 -6.89 2.66 3.55
C GLY A 34 -5.88 1.64 3.03
N LEU A 35 -6.37 0.48 2.56
CA LEU A 35 -5.54 -0.58 2.00
C LEU A 35 -4.83 -0.14 0.71
N GLU A 36 -5.54 0.56 -0.19
CA GLU A 36 -4.98 1.03 -1.46
C GLU A 36 -3.89 2.10 -1.22
N ILE A 37 -4.15 3.05 -0.31
CA ILE A 37 -3.14 4.03 0.12
C ILE A 37 -1.94 3.31 0.74
N GLY A 38 -2.18 2.32 1.60
CA GLY A 38 -1.15 1.49 2.21
C GLY A 38 -0.28 0.78 1.17
N GLY A 39 -0.88 0.22 0.13
CA GLY A 39 -0.19 -0.43 -0.99
C GLY A 39 0.79 0.51 -1.69
N VAL A 40 0.34 1.72 -2.06
CA VAL A 40 1.20 2.73 -2.70
C VAL A 40 2.37 3.13 -1.78
N VAL A 41 2.09 3.36 -0.50
CA VAL A 41 3.11 3.73 0.49
C VAL A 41 4.14 2.61 0.66
N VAL A 42 3.73 1.35 0.72
CA VAL A 42 4.64 0.19 0.80
C VAL A 42 5.54 0.11 -0.43
N VAL A 43 5.00 0.33 -1.64
CA VAL A 43 5.79 0.33 -2.87
C VAL A 43 6.87 1.42 -2.83
N LEU A 44 6.50 2.65 -2.46
CA LEU A 44 7.45 3.76 -2.33
C LEU A 44 8.52 3.48 -1.25
N PHE A 45 8.10 2.92 -0.11
CA PHE A 45 9.01 2.52 0.96
C PHE A 45 10.05 1.49 0.48
N LEU A 46 9.61 0.45 -0.24
CA LEU A 46 10.50 -0.56 -0.80
C LEU A 46 11.49 0.04 -1.81
N LEU A 47 11.04 0.97 -2.66
CA LEU A 47 11.92 1.66 -3.60
C LEU A 47 12.99 2.50 -2.87
N LEU A 48 12.62 3.22 -1.80
CA LEU A 48 13.58 3.97 -0.99
C LEU A 48 14.57 3.05 -0.27
N LEU A 49 14.12 1.88 0.21
CA LEU A 49 15.01 0.85 0.78
C LEU A 49 16.00 0.33 -0.26
N ILE A 50 15.55 0.04 -1.49
CA ILE A 50 16.42 -0.43 -2.58
C ILE A 50 17.52 0.59 -2.86
N GLN A 51 17.18 1.88 -2.95
CA GLN A 51 18.15 2.95 -3.13
C GLN A 51 19.08 3.11 -1.93
N GLY A 52 18.56 2.95 -0.71
CA GLY A 52 19.36 3.02 0.51
C GLY A 52 20.33 1.85 0.69
N LEU A 53 19.97 0.66 0.21
CA LEU A 53 20.79 -0.55 0.31
C LEU A 53 21.72 -0.76 -0.89
N GLY A 54 21.47 -0.05 -2.01
CA GLY A 54 22.26 -0.19 -3.24
C GLY A 54 22.10 -1.55 -3.93
N GLN A 55 20.97 -2.23 -3.72
CA GLN A 55 20.72 -3.59 -4.21
C GLN A 55 19.57 -3.60 -5.24
N PRO A 56 19.85 -3.33 -6.53
CA PRO A 56 18.81 -3.20 -7.56
C PRO A 56 18.07 -4.52 -7.87
N SER A 57 18.66 -5.66 -7.53
CA SER A 57 18.05 -6.99 -7.68
C SER A 57 16.72 -7.13 -6.93
N TYR A 58 16.49 -6.31 -5.90
CA TYR A 58 15.24 -6.33 -5.13
C TYR A 58 14.08 -5.57 -5.79
N LEU A 59 14.26 -4.94 -6.96
CA LEU A 59 13.17 -4.26 -7.70
C LEU A 59 12.00 -5.17 -8.07
N ILE A 60 12.22 -6.48 -8.13
CA ILE A 60 11.15 -7.44 -8.37
C ILE A 60 10.08 -7.40 -7.27
N VAL A 61 10.46 -7.12 -6.02
CA VAL A 61 9.55 -7.11 -4.87
C VAL A 61 8.48 -6.01 -5.02
N PRO A 62 8.82 -4.71 -5.12
CA PRO A 62 7.81 -3.67 -5.31
C PRO A 62 7.01 -3.85 -6.61
N LEU A 63 7.63 -4.40 -7.66
CA LEU A 63 6.95 -4.65 -8.93
C LEU A 63 5.82 -5.69 -8.76
N VAL A 64 6.09 -6.81 -8.10
CA VAL A 64 5.07 -7.82 -7.79
C VAL A 64 4.04 -7.27 -6.82
N THR A 65 4.45 -6.46 -5.83
CA THR A 65 3.52 -5.81 -4.89
C THR A 65 2.49 -4.94 -5.61
N VAL A 66 2.89 -4.14 -6.61
CA VAL A 66 1.94 -3.33 -7.41
C VAL A 66 0.89 -4.21 -8.09
N LEU A 67 1.32 -5.31 -8.72
CA LEU A 67 0.40 -6.21 -9.42
C LEU A 67 -0.61 -6.87 -8.48
N VAL A 68 -0.14 -7.34 -7.32
CA VAL A 68 -1.00 -7.98 -6.32
C VAL A 68 -1.93 -6.96 -5.65
N SER A 69 -1.46 -5.73 -5.38
CA SER A 69 -2.30 -4.66 -4.84
C SER A 69 -3.47 -4.35 -5.78
N PHE A 70 -3.16 -4.17 -7.07
CA PHE A 70 -4.18 -3.93 -8.09
C PHE A 70 -5.20 -5.07 -8.19
N ALA A 71 -4.73 -6.32 -8.26
CA ALA A 71 -5.60 -7.48 -8.30
C ALA A 71 -6.47 -7.60 -7.04
N GLY A 72 -5.88 -7.36 -5.86
CA GLY A 72 -6.60 -7.36 -4.57
C GLY A 72 -7.70 -6.31 -4.53
N THR A 73 -7.43 -5.10 -5.00
CA THR A 73 -8.42 -4.02 -5.05
C THR A 73 -9.58 -4.34 -5.98
N LEU A 74 -9.34 -4.96 -7.13
CA LEU A 74 -10.42 -5.45 -8.00
C LEU A 74 -11.28 -6.54 -7.34
N VAL A 75 -10.66 -7.44 -6.57
CA VAL A 75 -11.38 -8.48 -5.84
C VAL A 75 -12.25 -7.86 -4.74
N PHE A 76 -11.71 -6.96 -3.92
CA PHE A 76 -12.46 -6.32 -2.85
C PHE A 76 -13.56 -5.39 -3.37
N THR A 77 -13.30 -4.59 -4.41
CA THR A 77 -14.34 -3.76 -5.04
C THR A 77 -15.50 -4.61 -5.56
N ARG A 78 -15.21 -5.76 -6.18
CA ARG A 78 -16.26 -6.71 -6.62
C ARG A 78 -17.07 -7.26 -5.45
N LEU A 79 -16.43 -7.59 -4.33
CA LEU A 79 -17.11 -8.12 -3.14
C LEU A 79 -17.97 -7.06 -2.42
N LEU A 80 -17.59 -5.80 -2.53
CA LEU A 80 -18.31 -4.66 -1.92
C LEU A 80 -19.38 -4.06 -2.84
N ALA A 81 -19.49 -4.53 -4.09
CA ALA A 81 -20.47 -4.02 -5.03
C ALA A 81 -21.90 -4.30 -4.51
N PRO A 82 -22.80 -3.30 -4.50
CA PRO A 82 -24.20 -3.49 -4.11
C PRO A 82 -24.86 -4.58 -4.97
N THR A 83 -25.63 -5.45 -4.32
CA THR A 83 -26.35 -6.51 -5.05
C THR A 83 -27.50 -5.92 -5.86
N ALA A 84 -27.83 -6.55 -6.99
CA ALA A 84 -28.86 -6.06 -7.89
C ALA A 84 -30.28 -5.98 -7.27
N ASP A 85 -30.50 -6.65 -6.13
CA ASP A 85 -31.77 -6.62 -5.38
C ASP A 85 -31.95 -5.35 -4.52
N GLU A 86 -30.88 -4.59 -4.30
CA GLU A 86 -30.89 -3.34 -3.50
C GLU A 86 -30.99 -2.07 -4.37
N ARG A 87 -31.22 -2.19 -5.69
CA ARG A 87 -31.36 -1.07 -6.63
C ARG A 87 -32.78 -0.94 -7.16
#